data_AF-A0A7X8RJX2-F1
#
_entry.id   AF-A0A7X8RJX2-F1
#
_cell.length_a   1.000
_cell.length_b   1.000
_cell.length_c   1.000
_cell.angle_alpha   90.00
_cell.angle_beta   90.00
_cell.angle_gamma   90.00
#
_symmetry.space_group_name_H-M   'P 1'
#
loop_
_entity.id
_entity.type
_entity.pdbx_description
1 polymer ?
#
loop_
_entity_poly.entity_id
_entity_poly.type
_entity_poly.pdbx_seq_one_letter_code
_entity_poly.pdbx_strand_id
1 'polypeptide(L)'
;MSAVSVKELKFQDLINKNKLMFFVIFISYGAGLLVNVFVPAATVITVTLFVALCLGVILLILTRWNKWFHYLVPYFTVGVTFTVFFIILVSRGASLSGFILPFFVLMLATVYFNRNVFIVGGIGSLVLFSYSLWSFLNGNLMTDGQLGNIVLLFFLLFVITFVQVKIGKKLFAQFEGIVDSMQAASEVRQKKQEAFERDAMTLIEQVNKVHERLNMNIQSQKEVSLTIQELSVGSSKQADQIGGIAEQTNDVSTLMDNVVDKSNSLYQTTNTTKTTADQGKVMAVELQENMKSFSQDVAEMDAIFQVLTEKIDETNMLTQHIKNITDQTNLLALNASIEAARAGEAGRGFAVVAEEIRKLATSTGETTKEITDNLSSLHHTKEEVLKQLQLNIAKMSKNLEATNQVNQSFQQISETLKALLTDAQHFRDFASTVKEKTATTDSYTSEFAALMEEATAGLEEISATVEQVTEDNTHIDETLKSIVKIIDKMEKHK
;
A
#
# COMPACT_ATOMS: atom_id res chain seq x y z
N MET A 1 -1.67 -35.55 -51.10
CA MET A 1 -1.43 -36.19 -52.42
C MET A 1 0.03 -36.59 -52.47
N SER A 2 0.34 -37.90 -52.54
CA SER A 2 1.73 -38.37 -52.63
C SER A 2 2.37 -37.82 -53.89
N ALA A 3 3.41 -37.00 -53.75
CA ALA A 3 4.14 -36.42 -54.86
C ALA A 3 4.74 -37.55 -55.71
N VAL A 4 4.13 -37.80 -56.85
CA VAL A 4 4.64 -38.74 -57.84
C VAL A 4 5.92 -38.10 -58.39
N SER A 5 7.08 -38.65 -58.02
CA SER A 5 8.36 -38.11 -58.48
C SER A 5 8.41 -38.04 -60.01
N VAL A 6 9.09 -37.03 -60.55
CA VAL A 6 9.32 -36.85 -61.98
C VAL A 6 9.82 -38.14 -62.67
N LYS A 7 10.57 -38.96 -61.94
CA LYS A 7 11.08 -40.26 -62.41
C LYS A 7 9.96 -41.29 -62.65
N GLU A 8 8.93 -41.28 -61.81
CA GLU A 8 7.77 -42.16 -61.95
C GLU A 8 6.87 -41.71 -63.10
N LEU A 9 6.71 -40.39 -63.30
CA LEU A 9 6.00 -39.84 -64.46
C LEU A 9 6.67 -40.23 -65.79
N LYS A 10 8.02 -40.20 -65.84
CA LYS A 10 8.80 -40.66 -67.01
C LYS A 10 8.58 -42.12 -67.35
N PHE A 11 8.51 -42.97 -66.33
CA PHE A 11 8.29 -44.40 -66.52
C PHE A 11 6.85 -44.70 -66.98
N GLN A 12 5.86 -43.99 -66.44
CA GLN A 12 4.46 -44.10 -66.88
C GLN A 12 4.25 -43.63 -68.33
N ASP A 13 4.88 -42.53 -68.75
CA ASP A 13 4.85 -42.08 -70.14
C ASP A 13 5.42 -43.14 -71.11
N LEU A 14 6.55 -43.76 -70.76
CA LEU A 14 7.14 -44.86 -71.55
C LEU A 14 6.18 -46.05 -71.67
N ILE A 15 5.51 -46.44 -70.57
CA ILE A 15 4.52 -47.52 -70.58
C ILE A 15 3.35 -47.19 -71.52
N ASN A 16 2.83 -45.96 -71.46
CA ASN A 16 1.71 -45.53 -72.30
C ASN A 16 2.08 -45.52 -73.78
N LYS A 17 3.27 -45.02 -74.12
CA LYS A 17 3.82 -45.10 -75.49
C LYS A 17 3.99 -46.54 -75.97
N ASN A 18 4.48 -47.43 -75.09
CA ASN A 18 4.61 -48.85 -75.42
C ASN A 18 3.27 -49.52 -75.70
N LYS A 19 2.23 -49.24 -74.89
CA LYS A 19 0.87 -49.75 -75.14
C LYS A 19 0.33 -49.29 -76.49
N LEU A 20 0.50 -48.00 -76.80
CA LEU A 20 0.12 -47.44 -78.09
C LEU A 20 0.84 -48.14 -79.24
N MET A 21 2.15 -48.38 -79.10
CA MET A 21 2.95 -49.03 -80.14
C MET A 21 2.58 -50.50 -80.37
N PHE A 22 2.29 -51.26 -79.31
CA PHE A 22 1.76 -52.62 -79.47
C PHE A 22 0.42 -52.62 -80.21
N PHE A 23 -0.47 -51.67 -79.88
CA PHE A 23 -1.75 -51.53 -80.56
C PHE A 23 -1.60 -51.19 -82.05
N VAL A 24 -0.72 -50.24 -82.38
CA VAL A 24 -0.41 -49.86 -83.78
C VAL A 24 0.12 -51.05 -84.56
N ILE A 25 1.10 -51.79 -84.02
CA ILE A 25 1.66 -52.98 -84.68
C ILE A 25 0.62 -54.07 -84.89
N PHE A 26 -0.20 -54.35 -83.87
CA PHE A 26 -1.23 -55.37 -83.94
C PHE A 26 -2.24 -55.06 -85.05
N ILE A 27 -2.69 -53.81 -85.14
CA ILE A 27 -3.60 -53.37 -86.20
C ILE A 27 -2.91 -53.39 -87.56
N SER A 28 -1.71 -52.85 -87.69
CA SER A 28 -1.02 -52.74 -88.98
C SER A 28 -0.73 -54.11 -89.60
N TYR A 29 -0.24 -55.07 -88.80
CA TYR A 29 0.04 -56.42 -89.31
C TYR A 29 -1.22 -57.28 -89.43
N GLY A 30 -2.19 -57.11 -88.52
CA GLY A 30 -3.50 -57.77 -88.61
C GLY A 30 -4.25 -57.37 -89.89
N ALA A 31 -4.26 -56.07 -90.21
CA ALA A 31 -4.80 -55.57 -91.47
C ALA A 31 -4.03 -56.14 -92.68
N GLY A 32 -2.69 -56.22 -92.60
CA GLY A 32 -1.88 -56.83 -93.65
C GLY A 32 -2.21 -58.31 -93.93
N LEU A 33 -2.42 -59.11 -92.87
CA LEU A 33 -2.84 -60.51 -93.01
C LEU A 33 -4.25 -60.63 -93.60
N LEU A 34 -5.17 -59.76 -93.16
CA LEU A 34 -6.55 -59.75 -93.65
C LEU A 34 -6.60 -59.42 -95.14
N VAL A 35 -5.81 -58.44 -95.61
CA VAL A 35 -5.69 -58.12 -97.04
C VAL A 35 -5.17 -59.34 -97.84
N ASN A 36 -4.23 -60.11 -97.30
CA ASN A 36 -3.71 -61.31 -97.96
C ASN A 36 -4.74 -62.46 -98.08
N VAL A 37 -5.81 -62.46 -97.28
CA VAL A 37 -6.92 -63.42 -97.43
C VAL A 37 -7.72 -63.12 -98.70
N PHE A 38 -7.93 -61.85 -99.03
CA PHE A 38 -8.69 -61.43 -100.21
C PHE A 38 -7.83 -61.37 -101.47
N VAL A 39 -6.55 -61.04 -101.34
CA VAL A 39 -5.59 -60.95 -102.44
C VAL A 39 -4.38 -61.83 -102.11
N PRO A 40 -4.32 -63.08 -102.62
CA PRO A 40 -3.25 -64.01 -102.29
C PRO A 40 -1.87 -63.44 -102.65
N ALA A 41 -1.02 -63.30 -101.65
CA ALA A 41 0.38 -62.88 -101.81
C ALA A 41 1.32 -64.09 -101.69
N ALA A 42 2.61 -63.90 -102.00
CA ALA A 42 3.63 -64.92 -101.80
C ALA A 42 3.61 -65.43 -100.35
N THR A 43 3.72 -66.75 -100.17
CA THR A 43 3.68 -67.44 -98.87
C THR A 43 4.65 -66.85 -97.84
N VAL A 44 5.81 -66.36 -98.31
CA VAL A 44 6.83 -65.70 -97.48
C VAL A 44 6.28 -64.44 -96.78
N ILE A 45 5.44 -63.64 -97.44
CA ILE A 45 4.88 -62.41 -96.86
C ILE A 45 3.88 -62.73 -95.75
N THR A 46 3.01 -63.72 -95.98
CA THR A 46 2.00 -64.15 -95.01
C THR A 46 2.66 -64.73 -93.75
N VAL A 47 3.70 -65.55 -93.91
CA VAL A 47 4.48 -66.09 -92.78
C VAL A 47 5.18 -64.97 -92.01
N THR A 48 5.80 -64.01 -92.71
CA THR A 48 6.55 -62.93 -92.06
C THR A 48 5.65 -62.02 -91.21
N LEU A 49 4.45 -61.68 -91.71
CA LEU A 49 3.47 -60.90 -90.95
C LEU A 49 2.96 -61.66 -89.70
N PHE A 50 2.71 -62.97 -89.84
CA PHE A 50 2.29 -63.81 -88.71
C PHE A 50 3.40 -63.92 -87.65
N VAL A 51 4.64 -64.18 -88.06
CA VAL A 51 5.80 -64.22 -87.15
C VAL A 51 6.01 -62.89 -86.45
N ALA A 52 5.85 -61.76 -87.14
CA ALA A 52 5.98 -60.44 -86.54
C ALA A 52 4.91 -60.16 -85.47
N LEU A 53 3.66 -60.61 -85.68
CA LEU A 53 2.60 -60.56 -84.67
C LEU A 53 2.94 -61.45 -83.47
N CYS A 54 3.38 -62.68 -83.69
CA CYS A 54 3.78 -63.59 -82.60
C CYS A 54 4.93 -62.99 -81.77
N LEU A 55 5.97 -62.47 -82.41
CA LEU A 55 7.08 -61.81 -81.72
C LEU A 55 6.62 -60.56 -80.94
N GLY A 56 5.67 -59.79 -81.48
CA GLY A 56 5.04 -58.67 -80.79
C GLY A 56 4.28 -59.09 -79.53
N VAL A 57 3.51 -60.18 -79.59
CA VAL A 57 2.80 -60.75 -78.43
C VAL A 57 3.79 -61.27 -77.38
N ILE A 58 4.85 -61.96 -77.80
CA ILE A 58 5.92 -62.42 -76.89
C ILE A 58 6.55 -61.23 -76.16
N LEU A 59 6.90 -60.16 -76.88
CA LEU A 59 7.49 -58.99 -76.23
C LEU A 59 6.50 -58.31 -75.27
N LEU A 60 5.22 -58.25 -75.60
CA LEU A 60 4.18 -57.73 -74.69
C LEU A 60 4.14 -58.54 -73.39
N ILE A 61 4.20 -59.88 -73.46
CA ILE A 61 4.26 -60.74 -72.28
C ILE A 61 5.56 -60.48 -71.47
N LEU A 62 6.71 -60.38 -72.15
CA LEU A 62 7.98 -60.07 -71.48
C LEU A 62 7.95 -58.73 -70.74
N THR A 63 7.28 -57.71 -71.30
CA THR A 63 7.11 -56.42 -70.60
C THR A 63 6.33 -56.51 -69.29
N ARG A 64 5.49 -57.54 -69.10
CA ARG A 64 4.83 -57.78 -67.80
C ARG A 64 5.78 -58.37 -66.75
N TRP A 65 6.86 -59.02 -67.19
CA TRP A 65 7.74 -59.76 -66.29
C TRP A 65 8.87 -58.90 -65.74
N ASN A 66 9.40 -57.98 -66.55
CA ASN A 66 10.46 -57.08 -66.11
C ASN A 66 10.34 -55.69 -66.75
N LYS A 67 10.48 -54.64 -65.92
CA LYS A 67 10.48 -53.23 -66.32
C LYS A 67 11.52 -52.92 -67.40
N TRP A 68 12.63 -53.65 -67.44
CA TRP A 68 13.68 -53.47 -68.44
C TRP A 68 13.19 -53.68 -69.88
N PHE A 69 12.28 -54.63 -70.10
CA PHE A 69 11.75 -54.90 -71.44
C PHE A 69 10.98 -53.70 -72.01
N HIS A 70 10.41 -52.81 -71.19
CA HIS A 70 9.78 -51.58 -71.66
C HIS A 70 10.75 -50.63 -72.38
N TYR A 71 12.03 -50.65 -72.04
CA TYR A 71 13.04 -49.86 -72.76
C TYR A 71 13.46 -50.49 -74.10
N LEU A 72 13.19 -51.79 -74.29
CA LEU A 72 13.52 -52.53 -75.51
C LEU A 72 12.43 -52.38 -76.60
N VAL A 73 11.16 -52.23 -76.20
CA VAL A 73 10.00 -52.09 -77.11
C VAL A 73 10.21 -51.06 -78.23
N PRO A 74 10.72 -49.85 -77.99
CA PRO A 74 10.91 -48.86 -79.07
C PRO A 74 11.81 -49.36 -80.21
N TYR A 75 12.89 -50.07 -79.88
CA TYR A 75 13.85 -50.56 -80.86
C TYR A 75 13.33 -51.80 -81.56
N PHE A 76 12.69 -52.70 -80.81
CA PHE A 76 12.08 -53.89 -81.36
C PHE A 76 10.97 -53.56 -82.36
N THR A 77 10.09 -52.62 -82.01
CA THR A 77 8.94 -52.26 -82.84
C THR A 77 9.36 -51.70 -84.20
N VAL A 78 10.32 -50.77 -84.20
CA VAL A 78 10.96 -50.22 -85.41
C VAL A 78 11.74 -51.28 -86.19
N GLY A 79 12.51 -52.13 -85.49
CA GLY A 79 13.33 -53.18 -86.10
C GLY A 79 12.48 -54.25 -86.80
N VAL A 80 11.44 -54.74 -86.15
CA VAL A 80 10.53 -55.74 -86.73
C VAL A 80 9.76 -55.16 -87.92
N THR A 81 9.27 -53.91 -87.85
CA THR A 81 8.62 -53.27 -89.01
C THR A 81 9.58 -53.15 -90.19
N PHE A 82 10.82 -52.73 -89.94
CA PHE A 82 11.85 -52.69 -90.97
C PHE A 82 12.04 -54.07 -91.63
N THR A 83 12.22 -55.13 -90.84
CA THR A 83 12.44 -56.50 -91.35
C THR A 83 11.24 -56.98 -92.17
N VAL A 84 10.02 -56.79 -91.67
CA VAL A 84 8.78 -57.16 -92.37
C VAL A 84 8.69 -56.45 -93.73
N PHE A 85 8.94 -55.14 -93.75
CA PHE A 85 8.84 -54.35 -94.97
C PHE A 85 9.97 -54.62 -95.96
N PHE A 86 11.18 -54.92 -95.49
CA PHE A 86 12.28 -55.34 -96.35
C PHE A 86 11.93 -56.64 -97.07
N ILE A 87 11.38 -57.63 -96.36
CA ILE A 87 10.95 -58.90 -96.96
C ILE A 87 9.82 -58.69 -97.97
N ILE A 88 8.87 -57.80 -97.67
CA ILE A 88 7.78 -57.45 -98.60
C ILE A 88 8.33 -56.83 -99.89
N LEU A 89 9.30 -55.90 -99.79
CA LEU A 89 9.93 -55.26 -100.95
C LEU A 89 10.70 -56.26 -101.81
N VAL A 90 11.51 -57.12 -101.20
CA VAL A 90 12.30 -58.12 -101.92
C VAL A 90 11.39 -59.16 -102.62
N SER A 91 10.29 -59.55 -101.98
CA SER A 91 9.41 -60.60 -102.49
C SER A 91 8.45 -60.16 -103.60
N ARG A 92 7.98 -58.89 -103.58
CA ARG A 92 7.04 -58.36 -104.60
C ARG A 92 7.73 -57.69 -105.78
N GLY A 93 8.99 -57.31 -105.65
CA GLY A 93 9.69 -56.50 -106.65
C GLY A 93 9.25 -55.03 -106.63
N ALA A 94 9.59 -54.29 -107.70
CA ALA A 94 9.36 -52.85 -107.79
C ALA A 94 7.86 -52.48 -107.79
N SER A 95 7.40 -51.71 -106.80
CA SER A 95 6.04 -51.19 -106.73
C SER A 95 5.98 -49.75 -106.20
N LEU A 96 5.02 -48.96 -106.69
CA LEU A 96 4.77 -47.59 -106.21
C LEU A 96 4.43 -47.55 -104.72
N SER A 97 3.72 -48.58 -104.23
CA SER A 97 3.40 -48.74 -102.80
C SER A 97 4.62 -49.02 -101.93
N GLY A 98 5.71 -49.54 -102.52
CA GLY A 98 6.97 -49.81 -101.82
C GLY A 98 7.61 -48.55 -101.22
N PHE A 99 7.42 -47.40 -101.87
CA PHE A 99 7.92 -46.12 -101.37
C PHE A 99 7.19 -45.64 -100.11
N ILE A 100 5.99 -46.14 -99.78
CA ILE A 100 5.25 -45.75 -98.57
C ILE A 100 5.86 -46.38 -97.31
N LEU A 101 6.44 -47.58 -97.42
CA LEU A 101 6.93 -48.37 -96.29
C LEU A 101 8.08 -47.70 -95.51
N PRO A 102 9.09 -47.09 -96.15
CA PRO A 102 10.09 -46.26 -95.47
C PRO A 102 9.47 -45.20 -94.56
N PHE A 103 8.45 -44.47 -95.03
CA PHE A 103 7.81 -43.40 -94.27
C PHE A 103 7.11 -43.93 -93.02
N PHE A 104 6.53 -45.13 -93.09
CA PHE A 104 5.86 -45.74 -91.95
C PHE A 104 6.86 -46.11 -90.84
N VAL A 105 8.02 -46.68 -91.17
CA VAL A 105 9.09 -46.96 -90.19
C VAL A 105 9.59 -45.67 -89.54
N LEU A 106 9.77 -44.63 -90.34
CA LEU A 106 10.20 -43.32 -89.88
C LEU A 106 9.17 -42.69 -88.93
N MET A 107 7.88 -42.81 -89.25
CA MET A 107 6.78 -42.30 -88.41
C MET A 107 6.67 -43.06 -87.09
N LEU A 108 6.83 -44.38 -87.07
CA LEU A 108 6.86 -45.14 -85.82
C LEU A 108 8.03 -44.74 -84.92
N ALA A 109 9.17 -44.40 -85.50
CA ALA A 109 10.35 -44.02 -84.75
C ALA A 109 10.21 -42.67 -84.01
N THR A 110 9.25 -41.81 -84.39
CA THR A 110 9.04 -40.50 -83.73
C THR A 110 8.21 -40.57 -82.46
N VAL A 111 7.36 -41.59 -82.27
CA VAL A 111 6.39 -41.72 -81.15
C VAL A 111 7.07 -41.58 -79.78
N TYR A 112 8.30 -42.08 -79.66
CA TYR A 112 9.04 -42.06 -78.41
C TYR A 112 9.74 -40.73 -78.13
N PHE A 113 9.82 -39.84 -79.12
CA PHE A 113 10.63 -38.61 -79.07
C PHE A 113 12.08 -38.85 -78.60
N ASN A 114 12.60 -40.05 -78.87
CA ASN A 114 13.93 -40.47 -78.48
C ASN A 114 14.86 -40.42 -79.69
N ARG A 115 15.95 -39.64 -79.57
CA ARG A 115 16.95 -39.46 -80.64
C ARG A 115 17.51 -40.79 -81.14
N ASN A 116 17.77 -41.75 -80.26
CA ASN A 116 18.41 -43.00 -80.64
C ASN A 116 17.43 -43.91 -81.40
N VAL A 117 16.16 -43.96 -80.98
CA VAL A 117 15.10 -44.71 -81.68
C VAL A 117 14.84 -44.10 -83.06
N PHE A 118 14.82 -42.76 -83.13
CA PHE A 118 14.68 -42.03 -84.40
C PHE A 118 15.84 -42.30 -85.36
N ILE A 119 17.10 -42.33 -84.88
CA ILE A 119 18.26 -42.66 -85.72
C ILE A 119 18.15 -44.09 -86.27
N VAL A 120 17.81 -45.06 -85.43
CA VAL A 120 17.65 -46.47 -85.85
C VAL A 120 16.55 -46.60 -86.90
N GLY A 121 15.38 -45.99 -86.68
CA GLY A 121 14.29 -46.01 -87.65
C GLY A 121 14.57 -45.21 -88.91
N GLY A 122 15.31 -44.10 -88.80
CA GLY A 122 15.75 -43.28 -89.92
C GLY A 122 16.72 -44.01 -90.83
N ILE A 123 17.70 -44.72 -90.26
CA ILE A 123 18.62 -45.58 -91.04
C ILE A 123 17.84 -46.71 -91.71
N GLY A 124 16.98 -47.42 -90.97
CA GLY A 124 16.15 -48.50 -91.54
C GLY A 124 15.24 -48.00 -92.67
N SER A 125 14.61 -46.84 -92.48
CA SER A 125 13.79 -46.17 -93.49
C SER A 125 14.60 -45.80 -94.73
N LEU A 126 15.80 -45.21 -94.55
CA LEU A 126 16.69 -44.87 -95.66
C LEU A 126 17.13 -46.12 -96.43
N VAL A 127 17.42 -47.23 -95.76
CA VAL A 127 17.76 -48.51 -96.39
C VAL A 127 16.58 -49.04 -97.22
N LEU A 128 15.36 -49.05 -96.68
CA LEU A 128 14.15 -49.45 -97.43
C LEU A 128 13.91 -48.54 -98.64
N PHE A 129 14.14 -47.24 -98.47
CA PHE A 129 13.96 -46.24 -99.53
C PHE A 129 14.98 -46.43 -100.64
N SER A 130 16.26 -46.61 -100.30
CA SER A 130 17.34 -46.91 -101.25
C SER A 130 17.09 -48.21 -102.01
N TYR A 131 16.60 -49.25 -101.34
CA TYR A 131 16.23 -50.50 -102.01
C TYR A 131 15.04 -50.32 -102.96
N SER A 132 13.99 -49.60 -102.53
CA SER A 132 12.84 -49.28 -103.37
C SER A 132 13.26 -48.49 -104.62
N LEU A 133 14.19 -47.53 -104.46
CA LEU A 133 14.74 -46.73 -105.55
C LEU A 133 15.54 -47.60 -106.53
N TRP A 134 16.44 -48.45 -106.02
CA TRP A 134 17.27 -49.36 -106.83
C TRP A 134 16.42 -50.36 -107.62
N SER A 135 15.43 -50.98 -106.96
CA SER A 135 14.49 -51.92 -107.58
C SER A 135 13.71 -51.27 -108.73
N PHE A 136 13.30 -50.00 -108.56
CA PHE A 136 12.57 -49.25 -109.59
C PHE A 136 13.45 -48.83 -110.78
N LEU A 137 14.69 -48.39 -110.51
CA LEU A 137 15.66 -47.99 -111.54
C LEU A 137 16.04 -49.18 -112.45
N ASN A 138 16.30 -50.35 -111.87
CA ASN A 138 16.63 -51.55 -112.65
C ASN A 138 15.47 -52.05 -113.53
N GLY A 139 14.22 -51.73 -113.17
CA GLY A 139 13.03 -52.13 -113.94
C GLY A 139 12.64 -51.16 -115.07
N ASN A 140 13.34 -50.03 -115.23
CA ASN A 140 13.05 -48.99 -116.24
C ASN A 140 11.58 -48.47 -116.22
N LEU A 141 10.96 -48.49 -115.04
CA LEU A 141 9.52 -48.26 -114.84
C LEU A 141 9.13 -46.80 -114.54
N MET A 142 10.08 -45.85 -114.53
CA MET A 142 9.84 -44.45 -114.17
C MET A 142 10.42 -43.46 -115.17
N THR A 143 9.71 -42.35 -115.36
CA THR A 143 10.20 -41.17 -116.10
C THR A 143 11.09 -40.31 -115.19
N ASP A 144 12.11 -39.66 -115.77
CA ASP A 144 13.14 -38.91 -115.02
C ASP A 144 12.58 -37.87 -114.01
N GLY A 145 11.39 -37.30 -114.28
CA GLY A 145 10.74 -36.33 -113.40
C GLY A 145 10.09 -36.91 -112.13
N GLN A 146 9.69 -38.19 -112.11
CA GLN A 146 8.99 -38.80 -110.96
C GLN A 146 9.94 -39.19 -109.82
N LEU A 147 11.19 -39.53 -110.15
CA LEU A 147 12.21 -39.92 -109.16
C LEU A 147 12.59 -38.76 -108.24
N GLY A 148 12.78 -37.56 -108.80
CA GLY A 148 13.12 -36.36 -108.02
C GLY A 148 12.05 -36.02 -106.98
N ASN A 149 10.76 -36.17 -107.34
CA ASN A 149 9.65 -35.89 -106.44
C ASN A 149 9.58 -36.86 -105.25
N ILE A 150 9.84 -38.15 -105.46
CA ILE A 150 9.79 -39.16 -104.41
C ILE A 150 10.98 -39.01 -103.44
N VAL A 151 12.18 -38.72 -103.96
CA VAL A 151 13.36 -38.41 -103.13
C VAL A 151 13.14 -37.14 -102.32
N LEU A 152 12.57 -36.10 -102.93
CA LEU A 152 12.21 -34.86 -102.23
C LEU A 152 11.16 -35.11 -101.14
N LEU A 153 10.13 -35.92 -101.40
CA LEU A 153 9.10 -36.28 -100.41
C LEU A 153 9.72 -37.01 -99.21
N PHE A 154 10.65 -37.95 -99.46
CA PHE A 154 11.41 -38.64 -98.42
C PHE A 154 12.22 -37.69 -97.56
N PHE A 155 12.96 -36.79 -98.20
CA PHE A 155 13.74 -35.79 -97.48
C PHE A 155 12.87 -34.85 -96.65
N LEU A 156 11.76 -34.34 -97.20
CA LEU A 156 10.83 -33.47 -96.48
C LEU A 156 10.20 -34.17 -95.27
N LEU A 157 9.77 -35.42 -95.41
CA LEU A 157 9.22 -36.18 -94.28
C LEU A 157 10.29 -36.51 -93.23
N PHE A 158 11.54 -36.77 -93.63
CA PHE A 158 12.66 -36.89 -92.70
C PHE A 158 12.92 -35.61 -91.92
N VAL A 159 12.90 -34.45 -92.58
CA VAL A 159 13.06 -33.15 -91.92
C VAL A 159 11.90 -32.88 -90.94
N ILE A 160 10.65 -33.10 -91.36
CA ILE A 160 9.46 -32.90 -90.51
C ILE A 160 9.54 -33.78 -89.26
N THR A 161 9.83 -35.07 -89.44
CA THR A 161 9.90 -36.03 -88.31
C THR A 161 11.08 -35.75 -87.38
N PHE A 162 12.22 -35.29 -87.91
CA PHE A 162 13.34 -34.81 -87.09
C PHE A 162 12.96 -33.60 -86.24
N VAL A 163 12.27 -32.62 -86.82
CA VAL A 163 11.75 -31.44 -86.11
C VAL A 163 10.75 -31.86 -85.02
N GLN A 164 9.84 -32.79 -85.31
CA GLN A 164 8.88 -33.33 -84.32
C GLN A 164 9.59 -33.94 -83.10
N VAL A 165 10.63 -34.76 -83.31
CA VAL A 165 11.39 -35.36 -82.20
C VAL A 165 12.11 -34.30 -81.36
N LYS A 166 12.68 -33.26 -82.00
CA LYS A 166 13.35 -32.16 -81.30
C LYS A 166 12.37 -31.32 -80.47
N ILE A 167 11.20 -30.99 -81.03
CA ILE A 167 10.13 -30.24 -80.34
C ILE A 167 9.57 -31.07 -79.17
N GLY A 168 9.26 -32.35 -79.40
CA GLY A 168 8.72 -33.24 -78.38
C GLY A 168 9.65 -33.37 -77.16
N LYS A 169 10.96 -33.50 -77.39
CA LYS A 169 11.94 -33.53 -76.30
C LYS A 169 12.02 -32.20 -75.53
N LYS A 170 11.96 -31.06 -76.23
CA LYS A 170 12.02 -29.73 -75.60
C LYS A 170 10.79 -29.47 -74.73
N LEU A 171 9.58 -29.78 -75.22
CA LEU A 171 8.33 -29.62 -74.48
C LEU A 171 8.32 -30.45 -73.19
N PHE A 172 8.79 -31.70 -73.25
CA PHE A 172 8.84 -32.56 -72.07
C PHE A 172 9.82 -32.06 -71.01
N ALA A 173 10.98 -31.52 -71.42
CA ALA A 173 11.94 -30.91 -70.50
C ALA A 173 11.40 -29.63 -69.82
N GLN A 174 10.57 -28.84 -70.52
CA GLN A 174 9.91 -27.67 -69.92
C GLN A 174 8.85 -28.08 -68.88
N PHE A 175 8.09 -29.14 -69.16
CA PHE A 175 7.11 -29.67 -68.22
C PHE A 175 7.77 -30.16 -66.92
N GLU A 176 8.94 -30.79 -67.03
CA GLU A 176 9.76 -31.21 -65.89
C GLU A 176 10.13 -30.02 -64.97
N GLY A 177 10.60 -28.91 -65.54
CA GLY A 177 10.91 -27.70 -64.76
C GLY A 177 9.70 -27.05 -64.07
N ILE A 178 8.51 -27.16 -64.66
CA ILE A 178 7.27 -26.62 -64.06
C ILE A 178 6.85 -27.45 -62.84
N VAL A 179 6.91 -28.78 -62.93
CA VAL A 179 6.51 -29.67 -61.83
C VAL A 179 7.46 -29.51 -60.62
N ASP A 180 8.77 -29.44 -60.87
CA ASP A 180 9.76 -29.27 -59.79
C ASP A 180 9.61 -27.90 -59.09
N SER A 181 9.39 -26.83 -59.85
CA SER A 181 9.17 -25.49 -59.28
C SER A 181 7.85 -25.38 -58.51
N MET A 182 6.78 -26.07 -58.96
CA MET A 182 5.52 -26.16 -58.22
C MET A 182 5.67 -26.90 -56.89
N GLN A 183 6.43 -28.00 -56.85
CA GLN A 183 6.70 -28.71 -55.60
C GLN A 183 7.49 -27.84 -54.62
N ALA A 184 8.59 -27.22 -55.06
CA ALA A 184 9.40 -26.35 -54.22
C ALA A 184 8.60 -25.15 -53.67
N ALA A 185 7.75 -24.53 -54.50
CA ALA A 185 6.87 -23.45 -54.06
C ALA A 185 5.82 -23.92 -53.04
N SER A 186 5.28 -25.12 -53.19
CA SER A 186 4.29 -25.68 -52.25
C SER A 186 4.90 -25.96 -50.86
N GLU A 187 6.12 -26.50 -50.80
CA GLU A 187 6.82 -26.78 -49.54
C GLU A 187 7.17 -25.49 -48.78
N VAL A 188 7.64 -24.46 -49.49
CA VAL A 188 7.92 -23.15 -48.89
C VAL A 188 6.63 -22.50 -48.38
N ARG A 189 5.53 -22.60 -49.13
CA ARG A 189 4.22 -22.07 -48.69
C ARG A 189 3.71 -22.77 -47.44
N GLN A 190 3.83 -24.09 -47.36
CA GLN A 190 3.43 -24.87 -46.19
C GLN A 190 4.28 -24.51 -44.96
N LYS A 191 5.61 -24.42 -45.09
CA LYS A 191 6.48 -24.04 -43.98
C LYS A 191 6.19 -22.64 -43.46
N LYS A 192 5.91 -21.67 -44.34
CA LYS A 192 5.50 -20.32 -43.93
C LYS A 192 4.17 -20.32 -43.19
N GLN A 193 3.25 -21.18 -43.60
CA GLN A 193 1.94 -21.32 -42.96
C GLN A 193 2.05 -21.90 -41.55
N GLU A 194 2.81 -22.98 -41.39
CA GLU A 194 3.06 -23.63 -40.09
C GLU A 194 3.82 -22.68 -39.13
N ALA A 195 4.79 -21.92 -39.65
CA ALA A 195 5.48 -20.89 -38.86
C ALA A 195 4.53 -19.78 -38.42
N PHE A 196 3.67 -19.28 -39.31
CA PHE A 196 2.68 -18.26 -38.98
C PHE A 196 1.66 -18.75 -37.94
N GLU A 197 1.18 -19.99 -38.03
CA GLU A 197 0.29 -20.59 -37.02
C GLU A 197 0.95 -20.66 -35.64
N ARG A 198 2.22 -21.09 -35.59
CA ARG A 198 2.99 -21.13 -34.35
C ARG A 198 3.18 -19.75 -33.74
N ASP A 199 3.53 -18.76 -34.56
CA ASP A 199 3.73 -17.39 -34.12
C ASP A 199 2.41 -16.77 -33.64
N ALA A 200 1.29 -17.01 -34.33
CA ALA A 200 -0.04 -16.58 -33.92
C ALA A 200 -0.48 -17.19 -32.59
N MET A 201 -0.29 -18.50 -32.40
CA MET A 201 -0.58 -19.18 -31.13
C MET A 201 0.28 -18.62 -29.98
N THR A 202 1.58 -18.38 -30.23
CA THR A 202 2.48 -17.79 -29.24
C THR A 202 2.02 -16.37 -28.88
N LEU A 203 1.59 -15.58 -29.86
CA LEU A 203 1.09 -14.22 -29.63
C LEU A 203 -0.21 -14.23 -28.81
N ILE A 204 -1.15 -15.14 -29.10
CA ILE A 204 -2.38 -15.31 -28.32
C ILE A 204 -2.05 -15.69 -26.87
N GLU A 205 -1.12 -16.63 -26.66
CA GLU A 205 -0.70 -17.03 -25.32
C GLU A 205 -0.07 -15.84 -24.55
N GLN A 206 0.78 -15.05 -25.21
CA GLN A 206 1.37 -13.84 -24.61
C GLN A 206 0.30 -12.80 -24.27
N VAL A 207 -0.65 -12.53 -25.18
CA VAL A 207 -1.74 -11.59 -24.96
C VAL A 207 -2.62 -12.03 -23.78
N ASN A 208 -2.94 -13.32 -23.67
CA ASN A 208 -3.69 -13.84 -22.52
C ASN A 208 -2.93 -13.67 -21.20
N LYS A 209 -1.60 -13.92 -21.20
CA LYS A 209 -0.74 -13.68 -20.01
C LYS A 209 -0.70 -12.21 -19.62
N VAL A 210 -0.66 -11.29 -20.59
CA VAL A 210 -0.71 -9.85 -20.30
C VAL A 210 -2.09 -9.47 -19.76
N HIS A 211 -3.18 -9.98 -20.36
CA HIS A 211 -4.54 -9.72 -19.90
C HIS A 211 -4.79 -10.20 -18.46
N GLU A 212 -4.29 -11.38 -18.08
CA GLU A 212 -4.36 -11.88 -16.71
C GLU A 212 -3.61 -10.96 -15.73
N ARG A 213 -2.38 -10.54 -16.08
CA ARG A 213 -1.60 -9.59 -15.28
C ARG A 213 -2.27 -8.22 -15.16
N LEU A 214 -2.91 -7.75 -16.23
CA LEU A 214 -3.63 -6.50 -16.27
C LEU A 214 -4.84 -6.52 -15.33
N ASN A 215 -5.63 -7.60 -15.35
CA ASN A 215 -6.75 -7.78 -14.42
C ASN A 215 -6.29 -7.80 -12.96
N MET A 216 -5.18 -8.47 -12.65
CA MET A 216 -4.57 -8.41 -11.32
C MET A 216 -4.12 -6.99 -10.95
N ASN A 217 -3.57 -6.23 -11.90
CA ASN A 217 -3.17 -4.84 -11.68
C ASN A 217 -4.37 -3.95 -11.38
N ILE A 218 -5.45 -4.03 -12.18
CA ILE A 218 -6.70 -3.28 -11.95
C ILE A 218 -7.27 -3.57 -10.56
N GLN A 219 -7.29 -4.84 -10.14
CA GLN A 219 -7.74 -5.22 -8.80
C GLN A 219 -6.85 -4.62 -7.71
N SER A 220 -5.52 -4.66 -7.90
CA SER A 220 -4.56 -4.05 -6.97
C SER A 220 -4.76 -2.53 -6.87
N GLN A 221 -5.00 -1.84 -7.99
CA GLN A 221 -5.27 -0.39 -7.99
C GLN A 221 -6.56 -0.05 -7.25
N LYS A 222 -7.59 -0.89 -7.35
CA LYS A 222 -8.82 -0.72 -6.57
C LYS A 222 -8.59 -0.83 -5.06
N GLU A 223 -7.75 -1.76 -4.63
CA GLU A 223 -7.35 -1.91 -3.22
C GLU A 223 -6.52 -0.70 -2.74
N VAL A 224 -5.61 -0.20 -3.57
CA VAL A 224 -4.87 1.04 -3.30
C VAL A 224 -5.82 2.23 -3.17
N SER A 225 -6.80 2.38 -4.06
CA SER A 225 -7.80 3.45 -4.01
C SER A 225 -8.62 3.41 -2.71
N LEU A 226 -9.06 2.23 -2.26
CA LEU A 226 -9.75 2.06 -0.97
C LEU A 226 -8.85 2.47 0.20
N THR A 227 -7.58 2.07 0.16
CA THR A 227 -6.59 2.41 1.20
C THR A 227 -6.37 3.93 1.27
N ILE A 228 -6.30 4.61 0.13
CA ILE A 228 -6.19 6.07 0.06
C ILE A 228 -7.42 6.74 0.66
N GLN A 229 -8.63 6.23 0.38
CA GLN A 229 -9.86 6.77 0.94
C GLN A 229 -9.90 6.60 2.47
N GLU A 230 -9.52 5.43 2.98
CA GLU A 230 -9.42 5.20 4.42
C GLU A 230 -8.38 6.12 5.07
N LEU A 231 -7.23 6.31 4.42
CA LEU A 231 -6.17 7.17 4.90
C LEU A 231 -6.58 8.65 4.87
N SER A 232 -7.32 9.09 3.85
CA SER A 232 -7.88 10.45 3.76
C SER A 232 -8.88 10.74 4.88
N VAL A 233 -9.79 9.79 5.17
CA VAL A 233 -10.71 9.90 6.32
C VAL A 233 -9.94 9.90 7.64
N GLY A 234 -8.89 9.07 7.74
CA GLY A 234 -7.98 9.04 8.89
C GLY A 234 -7.28 10.38 9.11
N SER A 235 -6.74 10.98 8.04
CA SER A 235 -6.06 12.26 8.08
C SER A 235 -7.00 13.40 8.46
N SER A 236 -8.21 13.44 7.92
CA SER A 236 -9.23 14.43 8.30
C SER A 236 -9.58 14.33 9.79
N LYS A 237 -9.76 13.12 10.32
CA LYS A 237 -10.01 12.93 11.77
C LYS A 237 -8.82 13.36 12.63
N GLN A 238 -7.59 13.10 12.19
CA GLN A 238 -6.40 13.54 12.90
C GLN A 238 -6.28 15.06 12.91
N ALA A 239 -6.60 15.74 11.81
CA ALA A 239 -6.63 17.20 11.74
C ALA A 239 -7.66 17.79 12.74
N ASP A 240 -8.88 17.22 12.79
CA ASP A 240 -9.91 17.63 13.75
C ASP A 240 -9.44 17.43 15.20
N GLN A 241 -8.82 16.29 15.50
CA GLN A 241 -8.29 15.99 16.83
C GLN A 241 -7.19 16.98 17.25
N ILE A 242 -6.32 17.37 16.31
CA ILE A 242 -5.24 18.34 16.56
C ILE A 242 -5.80 19.73 16.81
N GLY A 243 -6.85 20.13 16.08
CA GLY A 243 -7.61 21.35 16.39
C GLY A 243 -8.15 21.34 17.82
N GLY A 244 -8.71 20.20 18.26
CA GLY A 244 -9.19 20.04 19.64
C GLY A 244 -8.06 20.09 20.69
N ILE A 245 -6.88 19.55 20.39
CA ILE A 245 -5.71 19.64 21.29
C ILE A 245 -5.22 21.09 21.39
N ALA A 246 -5.19 21.83 20.28
CA ALA A 246 -4.80 23.24 20.28
C ALA A 246 -5.76 24.10 21.13
N GLU A 247 -7.07 23.87 21.01
CA GLU A 247 -8.08 24.54 21.85
C GLU A 247 -7.87 24.23 23.35
N GLN A 248 -7.70 22.95 23.70
CA GLN A 248 -7.42 22.55 25.08
C GLN A 248 -6.10 23.14 25.63
N THR A 249 -5.09 23.27 24.77
CA THR A 249 -3.79 23.87 25.12
C THR A 249 -3.97 25.36 25.46
N ASN A 250 -4.80 26.08 24.70
CA ASN A 250 -5.15 27.46 25.00
C ASN A 250 -5.95 27.60 26.31
N ASP A 251 -6.89 26.69 26.57
CA ASP A 251 -7.64 26.64 27.83
C ASP A 251 -6.72 26.42 29.03
N VAL A 252 -5.78 25.48 28.93
CA VAL A 252 -4.78 25.23 29.98
C VAL A 252 -3.93 26.48 30.23
N SER A 253 -3.50 27.17 29.18
CA SER A 253 -2.75 28.44 29.31
C SER A 253 -3.53 29.49 30.11
N THR A 254 -4.81 29.67 29.78
CA THR A 254 -5.72 30.61 30.45
C THR A 254 -5.96 30.20 31.91
N LEU A 255 -6.12 28.91 32.19
CA LEU A 255 -6.25 28.39 33.55
C LEU A 255 -4.98 28.66 34.37
N MET A 256 -3.79 28.53 33.78
CA MET A 256 -2.54 28.83 34.47
C MET A 256 -2.37 30.34 34.76
N ASP A 257 -2.85 31.22 33.87
CA ASP A 257 -2.91 32.66 34.17
C ASP A 257 -3.80 32.94 35.39
N ASN A 258 -4.96 32.29 35.48
CA ASN A 258 -5.81 32.38 36.66
C ASN A 258 -5.12 31.86 37.93
N VAL A 259 -4.33 30.77 37.84
CA VAL A 259 -3.55 30.26 38.98
C VAL A 259 -2.49 31.27 39.43
N VAL A 260 -1.79 31.93 38.50
CA VAL A 260 -0.82 32.99 38.81
C VAL A 260 -1.51 34.15 39.53
N ASP A 261 -2.64 34.63 39.02
CA ASP A 261 -3.40 35.73 39.62
C ASP A 261 -3.92 35.37 41.01
N LYS A 262 -4.46 34.16 41.20
CA LYS A 262 -4.91 33.68 42.52
C LYS A 262 -3.75 33.51 43.48
N SER A 263 -2.59 33.06 43.01
CA SER A 263 -1.38 32.94 43.85
C SER A 263 -0.85 34.30 44.27
N ASN A 264 -0.90 35.31 43.39
CA ASN A 264 -0.56 36.70 43.72
C ASN A 264 -1.52 37.28 44.77
N SER A 265 -2.82 37.07 44.59
CA SER A 265 -3.83 37.49 45.57
C SER A 265 -3.62 36.79 46.92
N LEU A 266 -3.34 35.48 46.92
CA LEU A 266 -3.04 34.71 48.13
C LEU A 266 -1.81 35.26 48.84
N TYR A 267 -0.73 35.54 48.10
CA TYR A 267 0.49 36.13 48.64
C TYR A 267 0.20 37.48 49.31
N GLN A 268 -0.53 38.38 48.64
CA GLN A 268 -0.89 39.69 49.19
C GLN A 268 -1.74 39.57 50.45
N THR A 269 -2.83 38.80 50.40
CA THR A 269 -3.71 38.59 51.56
C THR A 269 -2.95 37.98 52.73
N THR A 270 -2.13 36.95 52.49
CA THR A 270 -1.32 36.30 53.53
C THR A 270 -0.32 37.28 54.16
N ASN A 271 0.31 38.14 53.37
CA ASN A 271 1.24 39.15 53.86
C ASN A 271 0.53 40.24 54.70
N THR A 272 -0.66 40.67 54.30
CA THR A 272 -1.49 41.56 55.11
C THR A 272 -1.91 40.90 56.42
N THR A 273 -2.39 39.66 56.38
CA THR A 273 -2.75 38.89 57.58
C THR A 273 -1.55 38.69 58.51
N LYS A 274 -0.35 38.50 57.96
CA LYS A 274 0.89 38.40 58.74
C LYS A 274 1.17 39.68 59.50
N THR A 275 1.08 40.83 58.82
CA THR A 275 1.22 42.14 59.48
C THR A 275 0.23 42.31 60.63
N THR A 276 -1.04 41.92 60.43
CA THR A 276 -2.07 41.98 61.49
C THR A 276 -1.78 41.02 62.63
N ALA A 277 -1.30 39.81 62.36
CA ALA A 277 -0.91 38.85 63.38
C ALA A 277 0.29 39.34 64.21
N ASP A 278 1.29 39.94 63.55
CA ASP A 278 2.46 40.53 64.20
C ASP A 278 2.04 41.72 65.10
N GLN A 279 1.10 42.56 64.65
CA GLN A 279 0.50 43.61 65.49
C GLN A 279 -0.24 43.03 66.70
N GLY A 280 -1.04 41.98 66.51
CA GLY A 280 -1.74 41.29 67.60
C GLY A 280 -0.78 40.71 68.64
N LYS A 281 0.36 40.16 68.20
CA LYS A 281 1.43 39.70 69.08
C LYS A 281 2.03 40.84 69.91
N VAL A 282 2.30 42.00 69.28
CA VAL A 282 2.81 43.18 70.01
C VAL A 282 1.81 43.63 71.09
N MET A 283 0.52 43.72 70.76
CA MET A 283 -0.53 44.08 71.71
C MET A 283 -0.64 43.08 72.87
N ALA A 284 -0.47 41.79 72.61
CA ALA A 284 -0.49 40.77 73.66
C ALA A 284 0.73 40.87 74.60
N VAL A 285 1.91 41.20 74.08
CA VAL A 285 3.10 41.48 74.89
C VAL A 285 2.90 42.73 75.76
N GLU A 286 2.38 43.82 75.19
CA GLU A 286 2.06 45.04 75.95
C GLU A 286 1.03 44.78 77.06
N LEU A 287 0.00 43.98 76.78
CA LEU A 287 -0.98 43.57 77.78
C LEU A 287 -0.33 42.76 78.90
N GLN A 288 0.63 41.88 78.58
CA GLN A 288 1.37 41.10 79.58
C GLN A 288 2.20 42.00 80.50
N GLU A 289 2.86 43.03 79.96
CA GLU A 289 3.60 44.03 80.75
C GLU A 289 2.68 44.85 81.65
N ASN A 290 1.54 45.33 81.12
CA ASN A 290 0.55 46.08 81.88
C ASN A 290 -0.03 45.24 83.05
N MET A 291 -0.31 43.96 82.81
CA MET A 291 -0.80 43.05 83.85
C MET A 291 0.27 42.78 84.92
N LYS A 292 1.55 42.72 84.54
CA LYS A 292 2.67 42.60 85.48
C LYS A 292 2.83 43.86 86.34
N SER A 293 2.75 45.04 85.73
CA SER A 293 2.79 46.32 86.46
C SER A 293 1.65 46.42 87.47
N PHE A 294 0.42 46.13 87.05
CA PHE A 294 -0.73 46.15 87.97
C PHE A 294 -0.59 45.11 89.09
N SER A 295 0.01 43.94 88.82
CA SER A 295 0.31 42.99 89.89
C SER A 295 1.30 43.55 90.92
N GLN A 296 2.23 44.42 90.52
CA GLN A 296 3.13 45.11 91.44
C GLN A 296 2.37 46.19 92.23
N ASP A 297 1.51 46.98 91.57
CA ASP A 297 0.69 48.00 92.24
C ASP A 297 -0.20 47.38 93.34
N VAL A 298 -0.79 46.21 93.07
CA VAL A 298 -1.58 45.48 94.07
C VAL A 298 -0.73 44.98 95.24
N ALA A 299 0.50 44.54 94.99
CA ALA A 299 1.42 44.13 96.04
C ALA A 299 1.85 45.32 96.92
N GLU A 300 2.03 46.50 96.33
CA GLU A 300 2.30 47.74 97.06
C GLU A 300 1.09 48.18 97.90
N MET A 301 -0.14 48.06 97.38
CA MET A 301 -1.35 48.30 98.17
C MET A 301 -1.45 47.38 99.38
N ASP A 302 -1.10 46.09 99.25
CA ASP A 302 -1.09 45.15 100.38
C ASP A 302 -0.14 45.61 101.50
N ALA A 303 1.06 46.09 101.14
CA ALA A 303 2.01 46.66 102.09
C ALA A 303 1.47 47.93 102.78
N ILE A 304 0.78 48.82 102.05
CA ILE A 304 0.14 50.00 102.63
C ILE A 304 -0.96 49.59 103.64
N PHE A 305 -1.76 48.58 103.31
CA PHE A 305 -2.79 48.07 104.23
C PHE A 305 -2.21 47.38 105.47
N GLN A 306 -1.04 46.75 105.38
CA GLN A 306 -0.33 46.24 106.55
C GLN A 306 0.06 47.39 107.49
N VAL A 307 0.66 48.47 106.97
CA VAL A 307 1.00 49.65 107.78
C VAL A 307 -0.25 50.31 108.38
N LEU A 308 -1.35 50.39 107.63
CA LEU A 308 -2.63 50.89 108.15
C LEU A 308 -3.15 50.04 109.31
N THR A 309 -2.94 48.73 109.26
CA THR A 309 -3.29 47.80 110.36
C THR A 309 -2.57 48.18 111.63
N GLU A 310 -1.25 48.33 111.55
CA GLU A 310 -0.41 48.69 112.69
C GLU A 310 -0.86 50.03 113.29
N LYS A 311 -1.21 51.02 112.45
CA LYS A 311 -1.69 52.33 112.92
C LYS A 311 -3.06 52.28 113.59
N ILE A 312 -3.99 51.46 113.08
CA ILE A 312 -5.30 51.25 113.71
C ILE A 312 -5.11 50.59 115.08
N ASP A 313 -4.26 49.56 115.17
CA ASP A 313 -3.98 48.84 116.41
C ASP A 313 -3.29 49.72 117.45
N GLU A 314 -2.28 50.50 117.04
CA GLU A 314 -1.64 51.52 117.90
C GLU A 314 -2.67 52.53 118.43
N THR A 315 -3.56 53.03 117.57
CA THR A 315 -4.59 54.01 117.96
C THR A 315 -5.60 53.38 118.92
N ASN A 316 -6.03 52.14 118.68
CA ASN A 316 -6.91 51.40 119.59
C ASN A 316 -6.29 51.25 120.99
N MET A 317 -4.97 50.94 121.07
CA MET A 317 -4.28 50.88 122.36
C MET A 317 -4.28 52.22 123.08
N LEU A 318 -3.98 53.32 122.37
CA LEU A 318 -4.01 54.67 122.93
C LEU A 318 -5.41 55.05 123.43
N THR A 319 -6.44 54.78 122.64
CA THR A 319 -7.85 55.00 122.99
C THR A 319 -8.24 54.20 124.24
N GLN A 320 -7.80 52.94 124.36
CA GLN A 320 -8.02 52.13 125.56
C GLN A 320 -7.30 52.69 126.79
N HIS A 321 -6.08 53.23 126.64
CA HIS A 321 -5.39 53.92 127.72
C HIS A 321 -6.14 55.18 128.18
N ILE A 322 -6.65 55.99 127.24
CA ILE A 322 -7.48 57.16 127.56
C ILE A 322 -8.73 56.73 128.33
N LYS A 323 -9.43 55.69 127.86
CA LYS A 323 -10.60 55.13 128.56
C LYS A 323 -10.30 54.78 130.01
N ASN A 324 -9.19 54.08 130.24
CA ASN A 324 -8.77 53.68 131.58
C ASN A 324 -8.48 54.91 132.47
N ILE A 325 -7.81 55.93 131.94
CA ILE A 325 -7.54 57.20 132.66
C ILE A 325 -8.85 57.93 132.97
N THR A 326 -9.77 57.97 132.01
CA THR A 326 -11.06 58.61 132.13
C THR A 326 -11.95 57.91 133.16
N ASP A 327 -12.01 56.58 133.17
CA ASP A 327 -12.74 55.80 134.17
C ASP A 327 -12.17 56.02 135.57
N GLN A 328 -10.84 56.06 135.72
CA GLN A 328 -10.16 56.42 136.97
C GLN A 328 -10.48 57.85 137.41
N THR A 329 -10.47 58.81 136.47
CA THR A 329 -10.79 60.22 136.75
C THR A 329 -12.24 60.39 137.18
N ASN A 330 -13.16 59.67 136.55
CA ASN A 330 -14.58 59.65 136.91
C ASN A 330 -14.78 59.12 138.34
N LEU A 331 -14.09 58.02 138.70
CA LEU A 331 -14.12 57.47 140.05
C LEU A 331 -13.50 58.42 141.09
N LEU A 332 -12.38 59.07 140.77
CA LEU A 332 -11.75 60.07 141.63
C LEU A 332 -12.68 61.28 141.85
N ALA A 333 -13.30 61.78 140.78
CA ALA A 333 -14.24 62.90 140.83
C ALA A 333 -15.51 62.55 141.61
N LEU A 334 -16.02 61.33 141.47
CA LEU A 334 -17.14 60.82 142.26
C LEU A 334 -16.79 60.79 143.75
N ASN A 335 -15.64 60.24 144.11
CA ASN A 335 -15.17 60.20 145.50
C ASN A 335 -15.00 61.62 146.07
N ALA A 336 -14.44 62.55 145.29
CA ALA A 336 -14.29 63.95 145.69
C ALA A 336 -15.64 64.66 145.86
N SER A 337 -16.62 64.41 144.99
CA SER A 337 -17.97 64.95 145.08
C SER A 337 -18.70 64.44 146.34
N ILE A 338 -18.55 63.15 146.67
CA ILE A 338 -19.06 62.54 147.89
C ILE A 338 -18.45 63.21 149.14
N GLU A 339 -17.12 63.37 149.19
CA GLU A 339 -16.44 63.96 150.35
C GLU A 339 -16.75 65.46 150.49
N ALA A 340 -16.90 66.17 149.37
CA ALA A 340 -17.32 67.57 149.35
C ALA A 340 -18.76 67.75 149.85
N ALA A 341 -19.68 66.83 149.52
CA ALA A 341 -21.04 66.81 150.08
C ALA A 341 -21.02 66.51 151.60
N ARG A 342 -20.09 65.67 152.05
CA ARG A 342 -19.89 65.32 153.47
C ARG A 342 -19.39 66.49 154.32
N ALA A 343 -18.61 67.40 153.73
CA ALA A 343 -18.11 68.63 154.38
C ALA A 343 -19.17 69.76 154.48
N GLY A 344 -20.39 69.56 153.97
CA GLY A 344 -21.50 70.51 154.09
C GLY A 344 -21.24 71.86 153.40
N GLU A 345 -21.56 72.97 154.06
CA GLU A 345 -21.40 74.34 153.52
C GLU A 345 -19.95 74.65 153.11
N ALA A 346 -18.95 74.14 153.84
CA ALA A 346 -17.53 74.37 153.57
C ALA A 346 -17.03 73.66 152.30
N GLY A 347 -17.67 72.55 151.90
CA GLY A 347 -17.31 71.74 150.72
C GLY A 347 -17.99 72.16 149.44
N ARG A 348 -18.92 73.12 149.49
CA ARG A 348 -19.82 73.43 148.36
C ARG A 348 -19.09 73.86 147.07
N GLY A 349 -18.00 74.63 147.19
CA GLY A 349 -17.17 75.00 146.04
C GLY A 349 -16.42 73.81 145.42
N PHE A 350 -15.91 72.90 146.26
CA PHE A 350 -15.24 71.68 145.81
C PHE A 350 -16.21 70.69 145.16
N ALA A 351 -17.45 70.61 145.66
CA ALA A 351 -18.49 69.75 145.08
C ALA A 351 -18.82 70.14 143.63
N VAL A 352 -18.88 71.45 143.34
CA VAL A 352 -19.13 71.95 141.98
C VAL A 352 -17.98 71.57 141.03
N VAL A 353 -16.73 71.74 141.47
CA VAL A 353 -15.55 71.37 140.66
C VAL A 353 -15.49 69.86 140.43
N ALA A 354 -15.73 69.05 141.47
CA ALA A 354 -15.74 67.60 141.37
C ALA A 354 -16.84 67.09 140.42
N GLU A 355 -18.04 67.68 140.46
CA GLU A 355 -19.11 67.35 139.53
C GLU A 355 -18.76 67.74 138.08
N GLU A 356 -18.10 68.88 137.87
CA GLU A 356 -17.65 69.30 136.53
C GLU A 356 -16.55 68.37 135.97
N ILE A 357 -15.60 67.94 136.81
CA ILE A 357 -14.59 66.93 136.44
C ILE A 357 -15.29 65.60 136.10
N ARG A 358 -16.31 65.20 136.87
CA ARG A 358 -17.09 63.98 136.61
C ARG A 358 -17.79 64.02 135.27
N LYS A 359 -18.41 65.16 134.92
CA LYS A 359 -19.03 65.38 133.60
C LYS A 359 -17.99 65.33 132.48
N LEU A 360 -16.85 65.99 132.64
CA LEU A 360 -15.75 65.96 131.66
C LEU A 360 -15.22 64.53 131.46
N ALA A 361 -15.07 63.76 132.53
CA ALA A 361 -14.67 62.36 132.45
C ALA A 361 -15.74 61.52 131.73
N THR A 362 -17.02 61.66 132.09
CA THR A 362 -18.10 60.93 131.40
C THR A 362 -18.13 61.25 129.89
N SER A 363 -18.05 62.53 129.53
CA SER A 363 -18.01 62.98 128.13
C SER A 363 -16.77 62.46 127.40
N THR A 364 -15.60 62.47 128.04
CA THR A 364 -14.38 61.89 127.46
C THR A 364 -14.54 60.38 127.25
N GLY A 365 -15.25 59.68 128.14
CA GLY A 365 -15.52 58.25 128.03
C GLY A 365 -16.44 57.92 126.86
N GLU A 366 -17.47 58.74 126.65
CA GLU A 366 -18.35 58.69 125.48
C GLU A 366 -17.56 58.93 124.18
N THR A 367 -16.74 59.98 124.11
CA THR A 367 -15.88 60.24 122.94
C THR A 367 -14.91 59.10 122.67
N THR A 368 -14.33 58.51 123.72
CA THR A 368 -13.40 57.37 123.58
C THR A 368 -14.11 56.12 123.04
N LYS A 369 -15.37 55.92 123.43
CA LYS A 369 -16.23 54.86 122.87
C LYS A 369 -16.51 55.09 121.39
N GLU A 370 -16.89 56.32 120.99
CA GLU A 370 -17.10 56.66 119.58
C GLU A 370 -15.84 56.46 118.73
N ILE A 371 -14.65 56.82 119.25
CA ILE A 371 -13.37 56.54 118.58
C ILE A 371 -13.17 55.04 118.40
N THR A 372 -13.43 54.23 119.44
CA THR A 372 -13.31 52.76 119.38
C THR A 372 -14.23 52.16 118.32
N ASP A 373 -15.49 52.61 118.28
CA ASP A 373 -16.49 52.14 117.31
C ASP A 373 -16.07 52.51 115.87
N ASN A 374 -15.53 53.73 115.66
CA ASN A 374 -14.98 54.17 114.37
C ASN A 374 -13.75 53.36 113.94
N LEU A 375 -12.83 53.06 114.86
CA LEU A 375 -11.66 52.22 114.58
C LEU A 375 -12.05 50.79 114.22
N SER A 376 -13.08 50.23 114.89
CA SER A 376 -13.63 48.92 114.53
C SER A 376 -14.25 48.91 113.14
N SER A 377 -14.97 49.98 112.77
CA SER A 377 -15.54 50.13 111.42
C SER A 377 -14.45 50.25 110.35
N LEU A 378 -13.38 51.01 110.63
CA LEU A 378 -12.21 51.12 109.76
C LEU A 378 -11.50 49.77 109.58
N HIS A 379 -11.35 48.99 110.65
CA HIS A 379 -10.79 47.65 110.59
C HIS A 379 -11.60 46.74 109.66
N HIS A 380 -12.92 46.72 109.81
CA HIS A 380 -13.81 45.93 108.94
C HIS A 380 -13.74 46.35 107.47
N THR A 381 -13.80 47.66 107.21
CA THR A 381 -13.67 48.22 105.85
C THR A 381 -12.35 47.80 105.21
N LYS A 382 -11.25 47.83 105.98
CA LYS A 382 -9.93 47.40 105.52
C LYS A 382 -9.88 45.90 105.20
N GLU A 383 -10.49 45.03 106.01
CA GLU A 383 -10.59 43.59 105.70
C GLU A 383 -11.35 43.31 104.40
N GLU A 384 -12.44 44.05 104.16
CA GLU A 384 -13.22 43.94 102.93
C GLU A 384 -12.39 44.34 101.71
N VAL A 385 -11.62 45.43 101.80
CA VAL A 385 -10.71 45.86 100.73
C VAL A 385 -9.61 44.82 100.47
N LEU A 386 -8.99 44.26 101.51
CA LEU A 386 -7.97 43.21 101.37
C LEU A 386 -8.53 41.96 100.67
N LYS A 387 -9.74 41.54 101.03
CA LYS A 387 -10.42 40.43 100.36
C LYS A 387 -10.65 40.71 98.88
N GLN A 388 -11.05 41.94 98.54
CA GLN A 388 -11.22 42.36 97.15
C GLN A 388 -9.90 42.39 96.37
N LEU A 389 -8.80 42.81 97.02
CA LEU A 389 -7.46 42.79 96.43
C LEU A 389 -7.02 41.35 96.12
N GLN A 390 -7.20 40.39 97.04
CA GLN A 390 -6.89 38.98 96.80
C GLN A 390 -7.67 38.40 95.61
N LEU A 391 -8.97 38.74 95.48
CA LEU A 391 -9.77 38.36 94.32
C LEU A 391 -9.22 38.96 93.01
N ASN A 392 -8.75 40.20 93.04
CA ASN A 392 -8.14 40.84 91.88
C ASN A 392 -6.80 40.19 91.50
N ILE A 393 -5.97 39.76 92.46
CA ILE A 393 -4.74 39.00 92.20
C ILE A 393 -5.07 37.68 91.49
N ALA A 394 -6.08 36.94 91.97
CA ALA A 394 -6.50 35.69 91.34
C ALA A 394 -6.99 35.90 89.88
N LYS A 395 -7.79 36.95 89.66
CA LYS A 395 -8.22 37.34 88.29
C LYS A 395 -7.04 37.73 87.41
N MET A 396 -6.06 38.44 87.97
CA MET A 396 -4.85 38.87 87.28
C MET A 396 -4.01 37.67 86.81
N SER A 397 -3.78 36.70 87.69
CA SER A 397 -3.05 35.47 87.35
C SER A 397 -3.71 34.73 86.19
N LYS A 398 -5.05 34.62 86.20
CA LYS A 398 -5.82 34.01 85.10
C LYS A 398 -5.70 34.81 83.79
N ASN A 399 -5.72 36.15 83.86
CA ASN A 399 -5.54 37.01 82.69
C ASN A 399 -4.12 36.88 82.09
N LEU A 400 -3.09 36.76 82.92
CA LEU A 400 -1.71 36.52 82.46
C LEU A 400 -1.59 35.18 81.71
N GLU A 401 -2.22 34.12 82.23
CA GLU A 401 -2.25 32.82 81.57
C GLU A 401 -2.98 32.90 80.21
N ALA A 402 -4.15 33.54 80.16
CA ALA A 402 -4.90 33.74 78.93
C ALA A 402 -4.12 34.55 77.89
N THR A 403 -3.44 35.64 78.30
CA THR A 403 -2.61 36.45 77.41
C THR A 403 -1.42 35.64 76.87
N ASN A 404 -0.83 34.76 77.67
CA ASN A 404 0.23 33.86 77.21
C ASN A 404 -0.28 32.88 76.13
N GLN A 405 -1.48 32.32 76.29
CA GLN A 405 -2.12 31.47 75.29
C GLN A 405 -2.42 32.24 73.98
N VAL A 406 -2.84 33.50 74.08
CA VAL A 406 -3.02 34.39 72.92
C VAL A 406 -1.68 34.62 72.19
N ASN A 407 -0.59 34.86 72.93
CA ASN A 407 0.75 35.00 72.36
C ASN A 407 1.20 33.75 71.60
N GLN A 408 0.99 32.56 72.18
CA GLN A 408 1.29 31.28 71.52
C GLN A 408 0.46 31.09 70.24
N SER A 409 -0.82 31.49 70.28
CA SER A 409 -1.72 31.41 69.11
C SER A 409 -1.21 32.32 67.97
N PHE A 410 -0.80 33.55 68.26
CA PHE A 410 -0.21 34.43 67.25
C PHE A 410 1.10 33.90 66.67
N GLN A 411 1.92 33.24 67.50
CA GLN A 411 3.14 32.59 67.01
C GLN A 411 2.82 31.47 66.01
N GLN A 412 1.87 30.59 66.33
CA GLN A 412 1.44 29.52 65.44
C GLN A 412 0.80 30.07 64.14
N ILE A 413 0.03 31.14 64.24
CA ILE A 413 -0.51 31.86 63.07
C ILE A 413 0.64 32.37 62.19
N SER A 414 1.66 33.00 62.75
CA SER A 414 2.81 33.51 62.00
C SER A 414 3.57 32.41 61.26
N GLU A 415 3.76 31.25 61.89
CA GLU A 415 4.37 30.06 61.26
C GLU A 415 3.52 29.53 60.10
N THR A 416 2.20 29.44 60.30
CA THR A 416 1.25 28.99 59.26
C THR A 416 1.23 29.95 58.06
N LEU A 417 1.23 31.26 58.32
CA LEU A 417 1.27 32.27 57.27
C LEU A 417 2.59 32.23 56.49
N LYS A 418 3.72 31.91 57.15
CA LYS A 418 4.99 31.71 56.46
C LYS A 418 4.92 30.53 55.49
N ALA A 419 4.33 29.41 55.89
CA ALA A 419 4.11 28.26 55.00
C ALA A 419 3.21 28.64 53.81
N LEU A 420 2.10 29.36 54.05
CA LEU A 420 1.22 29.83 52.98
C LEU A 420 1.91 30.76 51.97
N LEU A 421 2.82 31.62 52.41
CA LEU A 421 3.63 32.45 51.50
C LEU A 421 4.54 31.59 50.61
N THR A 422 5.13 30.52 51.16
CA THR A 422 5.91 29.55 50.39
C THR A 422 5.04 28.78 49.39
N ASP A 423 3.85 28.33 49.80
CA ASP A 423 2.93 27.63 48.90
C ASP A 423 2.45 28.53 47.76
N ALA A 424 2.15 29.80 48.04
CA ALA A 424 1.81 30.78 47.00
C ALA A 424 2.94 30.94 45.96
N GLN A 425 4.21 30.89 46.39
CA GLN A 425 5.35 30.89 45.47
C GLN A 425 5.41 29.59 44.66
N HIS A 426 5.26 28.44 45.30
CA HIS A 426 5.25 27.15 44.61
C HIS A 426 4.16 27.06 43.55
N PHE A 427 2.96 27.60 43.81
CA PHE A 427 1.89 27.64 42.80
C PHE A 427 2.23 28.53 41.61
N ARG A 428 2.93 29.64 41.81
CA ARG A 428 3.42 30.48 40.70
C ARG A 428 4.45 29.75 39.85
N ASP A 429 5.40 29.08 40.49
CA ASP A 429 6.45 28.34 39.78
C ASP A 429 5.87 27.14 39.01
N PHE A 430 4.90 26.46 39.62
CA PHE A 430 4.12 25.39 38.98
C PHE A 430 3.38 25.92 37.75
N ALA A 431 2.63 27.03 37.89
CA ALA A 431 1.91 27.61 36.76
C ALA A 431 2.86 28.02 35.62
N SER A 432 4.01 28.63 35.94
CA SER A 432 5.05 28.98 34.96
C SER A 432 5.56 27.74 34.21
N THR A 433 5.84 26.65 34.92
CA THR A 433 6.31 25.40 34.34
C THR A 433 5.26 24.80 33.40
N VAL A 434 3.99 24.80 33.82
CA VAL A 434 2.89 24.31 32.99
C VAL A 434 2.72 25.18 31.74
N LYS A 435 2.85 26.52 31.83
CA LYS A 435 2.81 27.40 30.65
C LYS A 435 3.93 27.10 29.66
N GLU A 436 5.15 26.84 30.12
CA GLU A 436 6.27 26.46 29.25
C GLU A 436 5.99 25.15 28.50
N LYS A 437 5.46 24.13 29.19
CA LYS A 437 5.06 22.85 28.59
C LYS A 437 3.89 23.00 27.62
N THR A 438 2.96 23.89 27.94
CA THR A 438 1.80 24.24 27.10
C THR A 438 2.28 24.90 25.81
N ALA A 439 3.22 25.85 25.87
CA ALA A 439 3.81 26.47 24.68
C ALA A 439 4.58 25.46 23.80
N THR A 440 5.27 24.49 24.41
CA THR A 440 5.91 23.40 23.66
C THR A 440 4.87 22.52 22.96
N THR A 441 3.77 22.21 23.64
CA THR A 441 2.65 21.43 23.08
C THR A 441 1.99 22.16 21.92
N ASP A 442 1.78 23.47 22.05
CA ASP A 442 1.25 24.33 20.98
C ASP A 442 2.12 24.30 19.72
N SER A 443 3.45 24.34 19.88
CA SER A 443 4.40 24.17 18.79
C SER A 443 4.26 22.81 18.10
N TYR A 444 4.12 21.72 18.87
CA TYR A 444 3.93 20.38 18.29
C TYR A 444 2.58 20.23 17.59
N THR A 445 1.51 20.84 18.11
CA THR A 445 0.21 20.83 17.43
C THR A 445 0.26 21.58 16.11
N SER A 446 0.99 22.70 16.04
CA SER A 446 1.18 23.47 14.81
C SER A 446 1.99 22.70 13.76
N GLU A 447 3.10 22.07 14.18
CA GLU A 447 3.90 21.20 13.31
C GLU A 447 3.08 20.02 12.79
N PHE A 448 2.30 19.38 13.66
CA PHE A 448 1.46 18.26 13.27
C PHE A 448 0.33 18.69 12.33
N ALA A 449 -0.28 19.86 12.53
CA ALA A 449 -1.26 20.40 11.60
C ALA A 449 -0.67 20.59 10.19
N ALA A 450 0.55 21.12 10.09
CA ALA A 450 1.27 21.25 8.82
C ALA A 450 1.55 19.87 8.18
N LEU A 451 1.96 18.87 8.97
CA LEU A 451 2.14 17.49 8.49
C LEU A 451 0.83 16.88 7.99
N MET A 452 -0.31 17.20 8.61
CA MET A 452 -1.62 16.72 8.15
C MET A 452 -2.05 17.36 6.83
N GLU A 453 -1.75 18.64 6.62
CA GLU A 453 -1.96 19.31 5.32
C GLU A 453 -1.09 18.66 4.24
N GLU A 454 0.20 18.42 4.51
CA GLU A 454 1.11 17.75 3.58
C GLU A 454 0.66 16.32 3.26
N ALA A 455 0.26 15.56 4.28
CA ALA A 455 -0.26 14.20 4.10
C ALA A 455 -1.54 14.20 3.24
N THR A 456 -2.43 15.17 3.43
CA THR A 456 -3.66 15.29 2.64
C THR A 456 -3.34 15.62 1.18
N ALA A 457 -2.43 16.56 0.93
CA ALA A 457 -1.96 16.88 -0.43
C ALA A 457 -1.30 15.67 -1.11
N GLY A 458 -0.46 14.92 -0.38
CA GLY A 458 0.15 13.69 -0.88
C GLY A 458 -0.87 12.61 -1.23
N LEU A 459 -1.95 12.48 -0.44
CA LEU A 459 -3.04 11.56 -0.75
C LEU A 459 -3.82 11.94 -2.00
N GLU A 460 -4.05 13.24 -2.23
CA GLU A 460 -4.66 13.74 -3.46
C GLU A 460 -3.81 13.41 -4.69
N GLU A 461 -2.48 13.59 -4.61
CA GLU A 461 -1.54 13.25 -5.69
C GLU A 461 -1.52 11.74 -5.99
N ILE A 462 -1.47 10.90 -4.95
CA ILE A 462 -1.52 9.45 -5.12
C ILE A 462 -2.88 9.05 -5.71
N SER A 463 -3.99 9.64 -5.27
CA SER A 463 -5.32 9.37 -5.80
C SER A 463 -5.38 9.66 -7.30
N ALA A 464 -4.88 10.82 -7.74
CA ALA A 464 -4.82 11.19 -9.15
C ALA A 464 -3.95 10.20 -9.96
N THR A 465 -2.82 9.77 -9.39
CA THR A 465 -1.93 8.77 -10.02
C THR A 465 -2.63 7.42 -10.18
N VAL A 466 -3.36 6.96 -9.17
CA VAL A 466 -4.12 5.69 -9.22
C VAL A 466 -5.24 5.76 -10.26
N GLU A 467 -5.93 6.89 -10.37
CA GLU A 467 -6.95 7.11 -11.39
C GLU A 467 -6.34 7.03 -12.80
N GLN A 468 -5.22 7.72 -13.03
CA GLN A 468 -4.50 7.69 -14.30
C GLN A 468 -4.00 6.28 -14.66
N VAL A 469 -3.39 5.55 -13.71
CA VAL A 469 -2.91 4.18 -13.95
C VAL A 469 -4.08 3.23 -14.22
N THR A 470 -5.24 3.46 -13.60
CA THR A 470 -6.46 2.70 -13.87
C THR A 470 -6.95 2.96 -15.30
N GLU A 471 -6.97 4.20 -15.74
CA GLU A 471 -7.32 4.58 -17.12
C GLU A 471 -6.35 3.94 -18.14
N ASP A 472 -5.04 4.06 -17.92
CA ASP A 472 -4.01 3.44 -18.78
C ASP A 472 -4.20 1.91 -18.89
N ASN A 473 -4.50 1.25 -17.77
CA ASN A 473 -4.79 -0.19 -17.77
C ASN A 473 -6.04 -0.51 -18.60
N THR A 474 -7.10 0.30 -18.55
CA THR A 474 -8.28 0.08 -19.39
C THR A 474 -7.96 0.22 -20.89
N HIS A 475 -7.11 1.19 -21.27
CA HIS A 475 -6.67 1.34 -22.66
C HIS A 475 -5.79 0.17 -23.13
N ILE A 476 -4.93 -0.36 -22.26
CA ILE A 476 -4.15 -1.57 -22.56
C ILE A 476 -5.10 -2.75 -22.79
N ASP A 477 -6.15 -2.90 -21.98
CA ASP A 477 -7.13 -3.98 -22.12
C ASP A 477 -7.84 -3.93 -23.48
N GLU A 478 -8.29 -2.74 -23.89
CA GLU A 478 -8.91 -2.52 -25.20
C GLU A 478 -7.95 -2.85 -26.36
N THR A 479 -6.69 -2.46 -26.22
CA THR A 479 -5.65 -2.74 -27.22
C THR A 479 -5.39 -4.25 -27.34
N LEU A 480 -5.29 -4.97 -26.23
CA LEU A 480 -5.14 -6.42 -26.22
C LEU A 480 -6.33 -7.12 -26.89
N LYS A 481 -7.57 -6.71 -26.58
CA LYS A 481 -8.78 -7.21 -27.24
C LYS A 481 -8.76 -6.97 -28.75
N SER A 482 -8.24 -5.83 -29.21
CA SER A 482 -8.06 -5.53 -30.63
C SER A 482 -7.04 -6.47 -31.29
N ILE A 483 -5.90 -6.71 -30.63
CA ILE A 483 -4.86 -7.64 -31.12
C ILE A 483 -5.44 -9.05 -31.29
N VAL A 484 -6.18 -9.57 -30.31
CA VAL A 484 -6.83 -10.89 -30.43
C VAL A 484 -7.78 -10.95 -31.63
N LYS A 485 -8.59 -9.91 -31.85
CA LYS A 485 -9.49 -9.83 -33.01
C LYS A 485 -8.73 -9.80 -34.34
N ILE A 486 -7.57 -9.16 -34.40
CA ILE A 486 -6.74 -9.12 -35.61
C ILE A 486 -6.19 -10.52 -35.91
N ILE A 487 -5.67 -11.23 -34.90
CA ILE A 487 -5.15 -12.60 -35.07
C ILE A 487 -6.26 -13.54 -35.55
N ASP A 488 -7.44 -13.49 -34.91
CA ASP A 488 -8.59 -14.34 -35.29
C ASP A 488 -9.07 -14.05 -36.73
N LYS A 489 -9.03 -12.78 -37.17
CA LYS A 489 -9.30 -12.42 -38.57
C LYS A 489 -8.24 -12.93 -39.54
N MET A 490 -6.96 -12.86 -39.17
CA MET A 490 -5.87 -13.37 -40.01
C MET A 490 -5.94 -14.89 -40.15
N GLU A 491 -6.40 -15.59 -39.12
CA GLU A 491 -6.59 -17.04 -39.16
C GLU A 491 -7.78 -17.45 -40.06
N LYS A 492 -8.85 -16.64 -40.08
CA LYS A 492 -10.04 -16.85 -40.92
C LYS A 492 -9.86 -16.52 -42.42
N HIS A 493 -8.81 -15.78 -42.79
CA HIS A 493 -8.51 -15.41 -44.19
C HIS A 493 -7.50 -16.35 -44.89
N LYS A 494 -7.26 -17.54 -44.32
CA LYS A 494 -6.60 -18.67 -45.00
C LYS A 494 -7.49 -19.28 -46.07
#